data_AF-A0A8T6L5B3-F1
#
_entry.id   AF-A0A8T6L5B3-F1
#
_cell.length_a   1.000
_cell.length_b   1.000
_cell.length_c   1.000
_cell.angle_alpha   90.00
_cell.angle_beta   90.00
_cell.angle_gamma   90.00
#
_symmetry.space_group_name_H-M   'P 1'
#
loop_
_entity.id
_entity.type
_entity.pdbx_description
1 polymer ?
#
loop_
_entity_poly.entity_id
_entity_poly.type
_entity_poly.pdbx_seq_one_letter_code
_entity_poly.pdbx_strand_id
1 'polypeptide(L)'
;MELKLHNTLSGRKEVFRPLDPQRVTLYVCGPTVYGPVHIGNGRPAVVFDVLRRLLTSIYPEVVYVSNITDVDDKINAQALANGEPIQALADRFSAAYNDDVKALGVLPADVQPRATGHIPEIIAMIETLIDQGFAYAAEGHVLFHVPADPHYGCLSHRSLEDMLDGARVEVAPYKRDPKDFVLWKPSTPELPGWESPWGRGRPGWHIECSAMIHTHLGTRIDIHGGGVDLAFPHHENELAQSRCAHGQRDCVGYWLHNGMLTLGQEKMSKSLGNIVTIAELRQRHEGETLRYALLSGQYRSPLVWSDELLEQSRRSLDRLYGALRGGEPTPPSEEFPEEVLTALADDLNTPGALAALHGIAGALNRTDDEAEAERLRRQLKAGGWLLGLL
;
A
#
# COMPACT_ATOMS: atom_id res chain seq x y z
N MET A 1 -12.02 2.72 -23.37
CA MET A 1 -11.11 1.73 -22.75
C MET A 1 -11.76 1.18 -21.49
N GLU A 2 -11.63 -0.11 -21.20
CA GLU A 2 -12.19 -0.74 -19.99
C GLU A 2 -11.06 -1.03 -18.99
N LEU A 3 -11.08 -0.40 -17.81
CA LEU A 3 -10.12 -0.67 -16.73
C LEU A 3 -10.42 -2.03 -16.10
N LYS A 4 -9.42 -2.91 -16.07
CA LYS A 4 -9.47 -4.21 -15.42
C LYS A 4 -8.42 -4.28 -14.31
N LEU A 5 -8.81 -4.77 -13.15
CA LEU A 5 -7.92 -4.96 -12.01
C LEU A 5 -8.05 -6.39 -11.51
N HIS A 6 -6.94 -7.00 -11.11
CA HIS A 6 -6.99 -8.30 -10.45
C HIS A 6 -7.42 -8.17 -9.00
N ASN A 7 -8.59 -8.71 -8.71
CA ASN A 7 -9.16 -8.69 -7.38
C ASN A 7 -8.70 -9.94 -6.61
N THR A 8 -7.92 -9.76 -5.54
CA THR A 8 -7.44 -10.87 -4.70
C THR A 8 -8.59 -11.70 -4.15
N LEU A 9 -9.73 -11.08 -3.84
CA LEU A 9 -10.91 -11.78 -3.34
C LEU A 9 -11.46 -12.79 -4.36
N SER A 10 -11.45 -12.47 -5.66
CA SER A 10 -11.96 -13.37 -6.71
C SER A 10 -10.89 -14.21 -7.39
N GLY A 11 -9.62 -13.86 -7.22
CA GLY A 11 -8.48 -14.53 -7.85
C GLY A 11 -8.36 -14.30 -9.36
N ARG A 12 -9.05 -13.30 -9.91
CA ARG A 12 -9.07 -13.02 -11.36
C ARG A 12 -9.10 -11.52 -11.66
N LYS A 13 -8.78 -11.17 -12.91
CA LYS A 13 -8.99 -9.82 -13.45
C LYS A 13 -10.49 -9.57 -13.62
N GLU A 14 -10.96 -8.44 -13.11
CA GLU A 14 -12.35 -8.00 -13.16
C GLU A 14 -12.41 -6.59 -13.72
N VAL A 15 -13.49 -6.28 -14.43
CA VAL A 15 -13.77 -4.91 -14.87
C VAL A 15 -13.98 -4.05 -13.64
N PHE A 16 -13.20 -2.98 -13.50
CA PHE A 16 -13.36 -2.02 -12.42
C PHE A 16 -14.62 -1.21 -12.62
N ARG A 17 -15.53 -1.26 -11.65
CA ARG A 17 -16.75 -0.47 -11.60
C ARG A 17 -16.78 0.24 -10.25
N PRO A 18 -16.63 1.57 -10.21
CA PRO A 18 -16.66 2.27 -8.95
C PRO A 18 -18.07 2.23 -8.33
N LEU A 19 -18.12 2.36 -7.01
CA LEU A 19 -19.33 2.53 -6.21
C LEU A 19 -20.09 3.78 -6.65
N ASP A 20 -19.36 4.85 -6.92
CA ASP A 20 -19.85 6.11 -7.47
C ASP A 20 -19.02 6.49 -8.71
N PRO A 21 -19.61 6.58 -9.92
CA PRO A 21 -18.91 7.01 -11.12
C PRO A 21 -18.27 8.42 -11.04
N GLN A 22 -18.67 9.24 -10.07
CA GLN A 22 -18.08 10.57 -9.84
C GLN A 22 -16.94 10.56 -8.82
N ARG A 23 -16.82 9.52 -7.99
CA ARG A 23 -15.89 9.47 -6.86
C ARG A 23 -15.36 8.06 -6.59
N VAL A 24 -14.05 7.89 -6.72
CA VAL A 24 -13.35 6.64 -6.37
C VAL A 24 -12.63 6.78 -5.04
N THR A 25 -12.78 5.79 -4.16
CA THR A 25 -12.13 5.69 -2.86
C THR A 25 -11.02 4.64 -2.87
N LEU A 26 -9.81 5.05 -2.47
CA LEU A 26 -8.63 4.19 -2.44
C LEU A 26 -8.00 4.25 -1.05
N TYR A 27 -7.91 3.11 -0.36
CA TYR A 27 -7.13 2.98 0.86
C TYR A 27 -5.92 2.08 0.63
N VAL A 28 -4.74 2.49 1.09
CA VAL A 28 -3.53 1.66 1.04
C VAL A 28 -2.84 1.66 2.40
N CYS A 29 -2.65 0.47 2.98
CA CYS A 29 -1.95 0.31 4.24
C CYS A 29 -0.52 0.88 4.16
N GLY A 30 -0.24 1.85 5.03
CA GLY A 30 1.06 2.51 5.09
C GLY A 30 2.05 1.86 6.06
N PRO A 31 3.18 2.53 6.36
CA PRO A 31 4.26 1.95 7.14
C PRO A 31 4.02 1.96 8.65
N THR A 32 4.63 0.99 9.34
CA THR A 32 4.95 1.11 10.77
C THR A 32 6.25 1.88 10.93
N VAL A 33 6.22 3.03 11.59
CA VAL A 33 7.34 4.00 11.63
C VAL A 33 8.31 3.77 12.78
N TYR A 34 8.87 2.56 12.88
CA TYR A 34 9.86 2.20 13.91
C TYR A 34 11.32 2.34 13.46
N GLY A 35 11.57 2.80 12.24
CA GLY A 35 12.92 2.93 11.67
C GLY A 35 12.89 3.36 10.20
N PRO A 36 14.06 3.50 9.56
CA PRO A 36 14.14 3.76 8.12
C PRO A 36 13.42 2.67 7.32
N VAL A 37 12.68 3.09 6.30
CA VAL A 37 11.98 2.17 5.40
C VAL A 37 12.91 1.62 4.33
N HIS A 38 12.62 0.40 3.89
CA HIS A 38 13.39 -0.25 2.84
C HIS A 38 12.71 -0.17 1.49
N ILE A 39 13.45 -0.47 0.42
CA ILE A 39 12.91 -0.37 -0.94
C ILE A 39 11.65 -1.22 -1.16
N GLY A 40 11.53 -2.35 -0.45
CA GLY A 40 10.29 -3.13 -0.39
C GLY A 40 9.06 -2.36 0.10
N ASN A 41 9.21 -1.42 1.05
CA ASN A 41 8.12 -0.52 1.48
C ASN A 41 7.86 0.59 0.44
N GLY A 42 8.85 0.93 -0.38
CA GLY A 42 8.67 1.89 -1.49
C GLY A 42 7.84 1.32 -2.63
N ARG A 43 7.88 0.00 -2.86
CA ARG A 43 7.12 -0.66 -3.94
C ARG A 43 5.60 -0.42 -3.87
N PRO A 44 4.89 -0.71 -2.76
CA PRO A 44 3.46 -0.40 -2.67
C PRO A 44 3.19 1.08 -2.94
N ALA A 45 3.96 1.99 -2.33
CA ALA A 45 3.77 3.43 -2.53
C ALA A 45 3.86 3.84 -4.00
N VAL A 46 4.84 3.32 -4.75
CA VAL A 46 5.00 3.59 -6.18
C VAL A 46 3.89 2.96 -7.03
N VAL A 47 3.53 1.70 -6.75
CA VAL A 47 2.48 0.98 -7.50
C VAL A 47 1.13 1.67 -7.34
N PHE A 48 0.75 2.01 -6.12
CA PHE A 48 -0.55 2.64 -5.85
C PHE A 48 -0.58 4.12 -6.26
N ASP A 49 0.58 4.78 -6.36
CA ASP A 49 0.70 6.09 -7.01
C ASP A 49 0.41 6.01 -8.52
N VAL A 50 0.91 4.98 -9.22
CA VAL A 50 0.54 4.74 -10.64
C VAL A 50 -0.96 4.46 -10.77
N LEU A 51 -1.53 3.64 -9.88
CA LEU A 51 -2.97 3.41 -9.87
C LEU A 51 -3.75 4.71 -9.66
N ARG A 52 -3.35 5.53 -8.68
CA ARG A 52 -3.99 6.82 -8.42
C ARG A 52 -3.93 7.74 -9.65
N ARG A 53 -2.76 7.88 -10.28
CA ARG A 53 -2.58 8.70 -11.50
C ARG A 53 -3.48 8.22 -12.63
N LEU A 54 -3.61 6.89 -12.82
CA LEU A 54 -4.53 6.30 -13.79
C LEU A 54 -6.01 6.56 -13.43
N LEU A 55 -6.39 6.41 -12.16
CA LEU A 55 -7.75 6.68 -11.74
C LEU A 55 -8.11 8.16 -11.94
N THR A 56 -7.21 9.07 -11.61
CA THR A 56 -7.41 10.52 -11.81
C THR A 56 -7.46 10.92 -13.29
N SER A 57 -6.89 10.12 -14.20
CA SER A 57 -7.06 10.37 -15.64
C SER A 57 -8.40 9.88 -16.20
N ILE A 58 -9.13 9.05 -15.44
CA ILE A 58 -10.38 8.42 -15.87
C ILE A 58 -11.60 9.00 -15.13
N TYR A 59 -11.46 9.28 -13.84
CA TYR A 59 -12.55 9.65 -12.94
C TYR A 59 -12.41 11.09 -12.43
N PRO A 60 -13.53 11.81 -12.20
CA PRO A 60 -13.49 13.20 -11.75
C PRO A 60 -12.83 13.40 -10.38
N GLU A 61 -13.09 12.49 -9.45
CA GLU A 61 -12.58 12.55 -8.08
C GLU A 61 -12.00 11.20 -7.66
N VAL A 62 -10.81 11.24 -7.06
CA VAL A 62 -10.18 10.10 -6.39
C VAL A 62 -9.78 10.54 -5.00
N VAL A 63 -10.30 9.88 -3.97
CA VAL A 63 -9.93 10.11 -2.57
C VAL A 63 -8.97 9.00 -2.14
N TYR A 64 -7.69 9.35 -2.01
CA TYR A 64 -6.63 8.44 -1.62
C TYR A 64 -6.24 8.64 -0.14
N VAL A 65 -6.38 7.57 0.64
CA VAL A 65 -6.00 7.50 2.05
C VAL A 65 -4.89 6.47 2.24
N SER A 66 -3.84 6.84 2.98
CA SER A 66 -2.81 5.89 3.40
C SER A 66 -2.37 6.22 4.82
N ASN A 67 -2.52 5.29 5.75
CA ASN A 67 -2.26 5.56 7.16
C ASN A 67 -0.76 5.57 7.51
N ILE A 68 -0.46 6.02 8.72
CA ILE A 68 0.80 5.76 9.42
C ILE A 68 0.48 4.99 10.69
N THR A 69 1.08 3.81 10.87
CA THR A 69 1.03 3.11 12.15
C THR A 69 2.12 3.69 13.05
N ASP A 70 1.73 4.59 13.95
CA ASP A 70 2.60 5.32 14.88
C ASP A 70 2.53 4.80 16.33
N VAL A 71 1.80 3.71 16.56
CA VAL A 71 1.82 2.93 17.80
C VAL A 71 1.88 1.43 17.47
N ASP A 72 2.95 0.76 17.90
CA ASP A 72 3.12 -0.70 17.70
C ASP A 72 4.18 -1.23 18.68
N ASP A 73 4.21 -2.54 18.91
CA ASP A 73 5.23 -3.18 19.75
C ASP A 73 6.65 -2.93 19.25
N LYS A 74 6.87 -2.86 17.92
CA LYS A 74 8.18 -2.54 17.34
C LYS A 74 8.60 -1.10 17.60
N ILE A 75 7.65 -0.17 17.57
CA ILE A 75 7.89 1.24 17.88
C ILE A 75 8.27 1.39 19.36
N ASN A 76 7.51 0.74 20.25
CA ASN A 76 7.79 0.74 21.69
C ASN A 76 9.18 0.18 21.99
N ALA A 77 9.53 -0.97 21.40
CA ALA A 77 10.83 -1.59 21.59
C ALA A 77 11.97 -0.71 21.08
N GLN A 78 11.81 -0.08 19.91
CA GLN A 78 12.84 0.80 19.36
C GLN A 78 13.00 2.09 20.17
N ALA A 79 11.90 2.71 20.60
CA ALA A 79 11.94 3.93 21.40
C ALA A 79 12.64 3.69 22.74
N LEU A 80 12.35 2.55 23.39
CA LEU A 80 13.04 2.11 24.59
C LEU A 80 14.55 1.90 24.35
N ALA A 81 14.90 1.21 23.26
CA ALA A 81 16.31 0.98 22.90
C ALA A 81 17.08 2.28 22.61
N ASN A 82 16.41 3.29 22.05
CA ASN A 82 16.98 4.60 21.75
C ASN A 82 17.01 5.54 22.97
N GLY A 83 16.27 5.23 24.04
CA GLY A 83 16.07 6.13 25.17
C GLY A 83 15.34 7.43 24.79
N GLU A 84 14.41 7.37 23.83
CA GLU A 84 13.66 8.54 23.33
C GLU A 84 12.14 8.36 23.47
N PRO A 85 11.35 9.45 23.51
CA PRO A 85 9.89 9.35 23.50
C PRO A 85 9.36 8.70 22.21
N ILE A 86 8.36 7.81 22.34
CA ILE A 86 7.72 7.11 21.21
C ILE A 86 7.20 8.09 20.15
N GLN A 87 6.57 9.18 20.57
CA GLN A 87 6.07 10.21 19.66
C GLN A 87 7.20 10.83 18.83
N ALA A 88 8.35 11.13 19.46
CA ALA A 88 9.49 11.71 18.76
C ALA A 88 10.08 10.73 17.72
N LEU A 89 10.15 9.44 18.07
CA LEU A 89 10.57 8.38 17.14
C LEU A 89 9.61 8.28 15.95
N ALA A 90 8.31 8.18 16.23
CA ALA A 90 7.28 8.04 15.22
C ALA A 90 7.22 9.27 14.29
N ASP A 91 7.31 10.48 14.82
CA ASP A 91 7.35 11.72 14.02
C ASP A 91 8.57 11.76 13.10
N ARG A 92 9.75 11.42 13.64
CA ARG A 92 11.00 11.39 12.88
C ARG A 92 10.93 10.40 11.72
N PHE A 93 10.45 9.18 11.96
CA PHE A 93 10.37 8.17 10.90
C PHE A 93 9.16 8.33 9.97
N SER A 94 8.09 9.00 10.41
CA SER A 94 7.01 9.44 9.52
C SER A 94 7.51 10.46 8.51
N ALA A 95 8.25 11.47 8.97
CA ALA A 95 8.87 12.47 8.10
C ALA A 95 9.87 11.82 7.14
N ALA A 96 10.75 10.95 7.64
CA ALA A 96 11.70 10.23 6.81
C ALA A 96 11.03 9.36 5.74
N TYR A 97 9.95 8.63 6.08
CA TYR A 97 9.17 7.86 5.12
C TYR A 97 8.60 8.75 4.01
N ASN A 98 7.98 9.87 4.38
CA ASN A 98 7.38 10.80 3.42
C ASN A 98 8.43 11.40 2.48
N ASP A 99 9.60 11.77 3.01
CA ASP A 99 10.73 12.26 2.21
C ASP A 99 11.26 11.18 1.25
N ASP A 100 11.34 9.93 1.71
CA ASP A 100 11.80 8.80 0.91
C ASP A 100 10.85 8.48 -0.25
N VAL A 101 9.53 8.36 0.00
CA VAL A 101 8.58 8.07 -1.08
C VAL A 101 8.40 9.26 -2.03
N LYS A 102 8.48 10.50 -1.52
CA LYS A 102 8.50 11.71 -2.36
C LYS A 102 9.68 11.69 -3.33
N ALA A 103 10.85 11.26 -2.89
CA ALA A 103 12.00 11.11 -3.77
C ALA A 103 11.81 10.04 -4.84
N LEU A 104 10.94 9.04 -4.62
CA LEU A 104 10.49 8.07 -5.62
C LEU A 104 9.35 8.61 -6.52
N GLY A 105 9.07 9.91 -6.49
CA GLY A 105 8.03 10.55 -7.32
C GLY A 105 6.59 10.25 -6.90
N VAL A 106 6.38 9.71 -5.69
CA VAL A 106 5.04 9.42 -5.15
C VAL A 106 4.35 10.72 -4.73
N LEU A 107 3.09 10.88 -5.16
CA LEU A 107 2.24 11.99 -4.73
C LEU A 107 1.75 11.74 -3.29
N PRO A 108 1.63 12.79 -2.44
CA PRO A 108 1.11 12.65 -1.08
C PRO A 108 -0.35 12.17 -1.10
N ALA A 109 -0.73 11.29 -0.18
CA ALA A 109 -2.13 10.92 0.02
C ALA A 109 -3.00 12.14 0.34
N ASP A 110 -4.28 12.10 -0.02
CA ASP A 110 -5.24 13.16 0.29
C ASP A 110 -5.48 13.21 1.81
N VAL A 111 -5.47 12.05 2.46
CA VAL A 111 -5.46 11.93 3.93
C VAL A 111 -4.41 10.91 4.38
N GLN A 112 -3.59 11.28 5.36
CA GLN A 112 -2.61 10.40 5.99
C GLN A 112 -2.90 10.25 7.49
N PRO A 113 -3.90 9.45 7.87
CA PRO A 113 -4.31 9.32 9.26
C PRO A 113 -3.30 8.54 10.10
N ARG A 114 -3.23 8.85 11.39
CA ARG A 114 -2.37 8.19 12.37
C ARG A 114 -3.18 7.38 13.35
N ALA A 115 -2.73 6.18 13.72
CA ALA A 115 -3.44 5.33 14.67
C ALA A 115 -3.68 6.03 16.03
N THR A 116 -2.68 6.75 16.55
CA THR A 116 -2.82 7.52 17.81
C THR A 116 -3.87 8.63 17.74
N GLY A 117 -4.22 9.11 16.54
CA GLY A 117 -5.22 10.13 16.31
C GLY A 117 -6.66 9.62 16.21
N HIS A 118 -6.87 8.29 16.22
CA HIS A 118 -8.18 7.65 15.98
C HIS A 118 -8.60 6.70 17.10
N ILE A 119 -8.07 6.91 18.31
CA ILE A 119 -8.38 6.05 19.46
C ILE A 119 -9.87 6.00 19.80
N PRO A 120 -10.62 7.13 19.82
CA PRO A 120 -12.06 7.09 20.06
C PRO A 120 -12.82 6.22 19.04
N GLU A 121 -12.48 6.34 17.76
CA GLU A 121 -13.11 5.58 16.66
C GLU A 121 -12.76 4.09 16.75
N ILE A 122 -11.52 3.77 17.12
CA ILE A 122 -11.10 2.39 17.39
C ILE A 122 -11.91 1.81 18.55
N ILE A 123 -12.03 2.51 19.68
CA ILE A 123 -12.79 2.03 20.84
C ILE A 123 -14.26 1.80 20.45
N ALA A 124 -14.88 2.75 19.74
CA ALA A 124 -16.28 2.64 19.32
C ALA A 124 -16.53 1.43 18.39
N MET A 125 -15.60 1.14 17.47
CA MET A 125 -15.69 -0.05 16.63
C MET A 125 -15.56 -1.35 17.44
N ILE A 126 -14.69 -1.37 18.45
CA ILE A 126 -14.52 -2.52 19.34
C ILE A 126 -15.77 -2.75 20.19
N GLU A 127 -16.38 -1.69 20.75
CA GLU A 127 -17.66 -1.77 21.47
C GLU A 127 -18.74 -2.38 20.57
N THR A 128 -18.84 -1.90 19.33
CA THR A 128 -19.78 -2.43 18.32
C THR A 128 -19.57 -3.92 18.07
N LEU A 129 -18.32 -4.37 17.94
CA LEU A 129 -17.98 -5.79 17.75
C LEU A 129 -18.33 -6.65 18.96
N ILE A 130 -18.18 -6.12 20.18
CA ILE A 130 -18.59 -6.82 21.41
C ILE A 130 -20.11 -6.94 21.47
N ASP A 131 -20.83 -5.84 21.24
CA ASP A 131 -22.29 -5.79 21.32
C ASP A 131 -22.95 -6.75 20.32
N GLN A 132 -22.32 -6.95 19.16
CA GLN A 132 -22.77 -7.89 18.14
C GLN A 132 -22.29 -9.34 18.36
N GLY A 133 -21.50 -9.59 19.40
CA GLY A 133 -21.02 -10.95 19.75
C GLY A 133 -19.84 -11.46 18.92
N PHE A 134 -19.17 -10.58 18.16
CA PHE A 134 -17.97 -10.91 17.38
C PHE A 134 -16.67 -10.68 18.15
N ALA A 135 -16.72 -10.00 19.29
CA ALA A 135 -15.57 -9.78 20.16
C ALA A 135 -15.91 -10.03 21.63
N TYR A 136 -14.87 -10.23 22.45
CA TYR A 136 -15.02 -10.39 23.89
C TYR A 136 -13.82 -9.81 24.64
N ALA A 137 -14.07 -9.32 25.85
CA ALA A 137 -13.03 -8.90 26.78
C ALA A 137 -12.54 -10.09 27.64
N ALA A 138 -11.23 -10.17 27.86
CA ALA A 138 -10.59 -11.16 28.73
C ALA A 138 -9.27 -10.61 29.27
N GLU A 139 -9.07 -10.64 30.59
CA GLU A 139 -7.80 -10.21 31.23
C GLU A 139 -7.29 -8.83 30.75
N GLY A 140 -8.19 -7.85 30.63
CA GLY A 140 -7.88 -6.50 30.14
C GLY A 140 -7.62 -6.39 28.63
N HIS A 141 -7.62 -7.50 27.90
CA HIS A 141 -7.61 -7.52 26.44
C HIS A 141 -9.03 -7.48 25.90
N VAL A 142 -9.16 -7.06 24.65
CA VAL A 142 -10.32 -7.37 23.81
C VAL A 142 -9.85 -8.13 22.59
N LEU A 143 -10.54 -9.22 22.29
CA LEU A 143 -10.23 -10.12 21.19
C LEU A 143 -11.39 -10.23 20.23
N PHE A 144 -11.08 -10.32 18.94
CA PHE A 144 -12.03 -10.76 17.92
C PHE A 144 -12.15 -12.27 17.99
N HIS A 145 -13.38 -12.78 18.07
CA HIS A 145 -13.66 -14.21 18.08
C HIS A 145 -13.80 -14.72 16.64
N VAL A 146 -12.72 -15.26 16.08
CA VAL A 146 -12.67 -15.66 14.66
C VAL A 146 -13.80 -16.64 14.28
N PRO A 147 -14.12 -17.68 15.08
CA PRO A 147 -15.23 -18.58 14.79
C PRO A 147 -16.62 -17.93 14.70
N ALA A 148 -16.80 -16.70 15.24
CA ALA A 148 -18.08 -15.99 15.14
C ALA A 148 -18.31 -15.41 13.73
N ASP A 149 -17.27 -15.27 12.90
CA ASP A 149 -17.38 -14.79 11.53
C ASP A 149 -17.39 -15.96 10.52
N PRO A 150 -18.54 -16.31 9.95
CA PRO A 150 -18.66 -17.45 9.03
C PRO A 150 -17.96 -17.23 7.66
N HIS A 151 -17.41 -16.04 7.41
CA HIS A 151 -16.69 -15.70 6.17
C HIS A 151 -15.20 -15.47 6.36
N TYR A 152 -14.68 -15.70 7.56
CA TYR A 152 -13.27 -15.52 7.82
C TYR A 152 -12.43 -16.46 6.96
N GLY A 153 -11.37 -15.94 6.32
CA GLY A 153 -10.51 -16.69 5.40
C GLY A 153 -10.85 -16.52 3.92
N CYS A 154 -11.93 -15.80 3.60
CA CYS A 154 -12.39 -15.62 2.21
C CYS A 154 -11.43 -14.79 1.34
N LEU A 155 -10.67 -13.85 1.92
CA LEU A 155 -9.74 -13.03 1.14
C LEU A 155 -8.44 -13.79 0.81
N SER A 156 -7.93 -14.51 1.80
CA SER A 156 -6.69 -15.27 1.71
C SER A 156 -6.87 -16.66 1.09
N HIS A 157 -8.12 -17.08 0.84
CA HIS A 157 -8.50 -18.42 0.37
C HIS A 157 -7.96 -19.54 1.26
N ARG A 158 -7.94 -19.31 2.58
CA ARG A 158 -7.46 -20.27 3.58
C ARG A 158 -8.62 -20.74 4.43
N SER A 159 -8.76 -22.04 4.62
CA SER A 159 -9.70 -22.56 5.60
C SER A 159 -9.18 -22.33 7.03
N LEU A 160 -10.08 -22.27 8.01
CA LEU A 160 -9.70 -22.19 9.42
C LEU A 160 -8.87 -23.41 9.86
N GLU A 161 -9.10 -24.57 9.26
CA GLU A 161 -8.35 -25.81 9.52
C GLU A 161 -6.89 -25.68 9.04
N ASP A 162 -6.66 -25.19 7.81
CA ASP A 162 -5.31 -24.96 7.27
C ASP A 162 -4.47 -24.01 8.11
N MET A 163 -5.11 -23.10 8.86
CA MET A 163 -4.44 -22.17 9.77
C MET A 163 -3.93 -22.84 11.06
N LEU A 164 -4.41 -24.03 11.45
CA LEU A 164 -3.94 -24.77 12.64
C LEU A 164 -2.61 -25.49 12.38
N ASP A 165 -2.42 -26.05 11.19
CA ASP A 165 -1.27 -26.90 10.89
C ASP A 165 0.07 -26.14 10.88
N GLY A 166 0.03 -24.82 10.71
CA GLY A 166 1.20 -23.94 10.83
C GLY A 166 1.47 -23.38 12.23
N ALA A 167 0.49 -23.42 13.15
CA ALA A 167 0.54 -22.75 14.43
C ALA A 167 0.79 -23.74 15.58
N ARG A 168 2.02 -24.27 15.69
CA ARG A 168 2.50 -24.96 16.90
C ARG A 168 2.85 -23.95 18.01
N VAL A 169 1.91 -23.07 18.36
CA VAL A 169 2.11 -22.06 19.40
C VAL A 169 1.10 -22.30 20.52
N GLU A 170 1.59 -22.27 21.75
CA GLU A 170 0.77 -22.35 22.96
C GLU A 170 -0.28 -21.23 22.94
N VAL A 171 -1.55 -21.58 23.04
CA VAL A 171 -2.65 -20.61 23.02
C VAL A 171 -2.55 -19.76 24.27
N ALA A 172 -2.42 -18.44 24.11
CA ALA A 172 -2.41 -17.54 25.25
C ALA A 172 -3.69 -17.74 26.08
N PRO A 173 -3.60 -17.81 27.42
CA PRO A 173 -4.69 -18.28 28.28
C PRO A 173 -5.97 -17.42 28.19
N TYR A 174 -5.84 -16.16 27.79
CA TYR A 174 -6.96 -15.24 27.61
C TYR A 174 -7.73 -15.44 26.29
N LYS A 175 -7.30 -16.34 25.40
CA LYS A 175 -7.99 -16.64 24.14
C LYS A 175 -8.95 -17.82 24.30
N ARG A 176 -10.19 -17.66 23.83
CA ARG A 176 -11.17 -18.74 23.66
C ARG A 176 -10.80 -19.66 22.50
N ASP A 177 -10.25 -19.10 21.43
CA ASP A 177 -9.76 -19.86 20.27
C ASP A 177 -8.33 -19.41 19.89
N PRO A 178 -7.42 -20.33 19.48
CA PRO A 178 -6.07 -19.99 19.02
C PRO A 178 -6.00 -18.88 17.95
N LYS A 179 -7.03 -18.79 17.09
CA LYS A 179 -7.10 -17.86 15.95
C LYS A 179 -7.53 -16.46 16.35
N ASP A 180 -8.15 -16.32 17.53
CA ASP A 180 -8.62 -15.04 18.01
C ASP A 180 -7.48 -14.03 18.06
N PHE A 181 -7.71 -12.84 17.55
CA PHE A 181 -6.69 -11.80 17.46
C PHE A 181 -7.08 -10.58 18.29
N VAL A 182 -6.05 -9.87 18.75
CA VAL A 182 -6.20 -8.74 19.64
C VAL A 182 -6.78 -7.55 18.89
N LEU A 183 -7.86 -6.98 19.44
CA LEU A 183 -8.40 -5.67 19.08
C LEU A 183 -7.88 -4.58 20.01
N TRP A 184 -7.75 -4.89 21.31
CA TRP A 184 -7.22 -4.01 22.34
C TRP A 184 -6.34 -4.80 23.30
N LYS A 185 -5.17 -4.26 23.68
CA LYS A 185 -4.26 -4.89 24.65
C LYS A 185 -3.94 -3.94 25.80
N PRO A 186 -3.79 -4.46 27.04
CA PRO A 186 -3.35 -3.68 28.19
C PRO A 186 -2.02 -2.96 27.93
N SER A 187 -1.86 -1.82 28.58
CA SER A 187 -0.62 -1.04 28.50
C SER A 187 -0.14 -0.67 29.90
N THR A 188 1.15 -0.92 30.16
CA THR A 188 1.80 -0.55 31.42
C THR A 188 2.07 0.96 31.45
N PRO A 189 2.42 1.55 32.62
CA PRO A 189 2.76 2.98 32.70
C PRO A 189 3.94 3.40 31.81
N GLU A 190 4.84 2.46 31.49
CA GLU A 190 6.01 2.69 30.64
C GLU A 190 5.68 2.66 29.14
N LEU A 191 4.50 2.16 28.78
CA LEU A 191 4.03 2.02 27.41
C LEU A 191 2.94 3.07 27.08
N PRO A 192 2.79 3.44 25.80
CA PRO A 192 1.74 4.36 25.39
C PRO A 192 0.39 3.67 25.62
N GLY A 193 -0.59 4.43 26.10
CA GLY A 193 -1.89 3.87 26.42
C GLY A 193 -2.93 4.95 26.62
N TRP A 194 -4.18 4.53 26.44
CA TRP A 194 -5.37 5.35 26.53
C TRP A 194 -6.39 4.65 27.42
N GLU A 195 -7.23 5.45 28.06
CA GLU A 195 -8.35 4.92 28.85
C GLU A 195 -9.41 4.35 27.91
N SER A 196 -10.01 3.23 28.32
CA SER A 196 -11.07 2.55 27.58
C SER A 196 -12.01 1.82 28.56
N PRO A 197 -13.18 1.34 28.10
CA PRO A 197 -14.07 0.52 28.92
C PRO A 197 -13.41 -0.74 29.50
N TRP A 198 -12.29 -1.18 28.92
CA TRP A 198 -11.55 -2.39 29.32
C TRP A 198 -10.27 -2.07 30.11
N GLY A 199 -10.14 -0.82 30.56
CA GLY A 199 -8.97 -0.30 31.26
C GLY A 199 -7.94 0.32 30.33
N ARG A 200 -6.82 0.76 30.90
CA ARG A 200 -5.74 1.40 30.15
C ARG A 200 -5.08 0.42 29.18
N GLY A 201 -5.08 0.77 27.90
CA GLY A 201 -4.52 -0.07 26.86
C GLY A 201 -4.24 0.65 25.56
N ARG A 202 -4.09 -0.10 24.48
CA ARG A 202 -3.70 0.37 23.16
C ARG A 202 -4.23 -0.56 22.07
N PRO A 203 -4.39 -0.08 20.83
CA PRO A 203 -4.96 -0.87 19.76
C PRO A 203 -4.11 -2.10 19.41
N GLY A 204 -4.79 -3.13 18.91
CA GLY A 204 -4.17 -4.17 18.10
C GLY A 204 -3.94 -3.69 16.66
N TRP A 205 -2.95 -4.27 15.98
CA TRP A 205 -2.50 -3.78 14.67
C TRP A 205 -3.63 -3.66 13.62
N HIS A 206 -4.58 -4.61 13.59
CA HIS A 206 -5.59 -4.68 12.53
C HIS A 206 -6.71 -3.65 12.69
N ILE A 207 -7.14 -3.37 13.93
CA ILE A 207 -8.33 -2.55 14.18
C ILE A 207 -8.14 -1.08 13.79
N GLU A 208 -6.89 -0.63 13.77
CA GLU A 208 -6.50 0.72 13.37
C GLU A 208 -6.99 1.03 11.96
N CYS A 209 -6.65 0.19 10.98
CA CYS A 209 -7.00 0.42 9.58
C CYS A 209 -8.52 0.35 9.37
N SER A 210 -9.22 -0.63 9.95
CA SER A 210 -10.69 -0.73 9.87
C SER A 210 -11.38 0.54 10.37
N ALA A 211 -10.97 1.06 11.53
CA ALA A 211 -11.55 2.29 12.09
C ALA A 211 -11.20 3.54 11.25
N MET A 212 -9.96 3.66 10.78
CA MET A 212 -9.54 4.78 9.93
C MET A 212 -10.24 4.77 8.56
N ILE A 213 -10.41 3.59 7.94
CA ILE A 213 -11.19 3.44 6.69
C ILE A 213 -12.62 3.91 6.91
N HIS A 214 -13.27 3.43 7.97
CA HIS A 214 -14.62 3.83 8.29
C HIS A 214 -14.76 5.35 8.46
N THR A 215 -13.81 5.96 9.17
CA THR A 215 -13.81 7.40 9.47
C THR A 215 -13.65 8.26 8.21
N HIS A 216 -12.71 7.90 7.32
CA HIS A 216 -12.33 8.76 6.19
C HIS A 216 -13.05 8.43 4.89
N LEU A 217 -13.49 7.18 4.70
CA LEU A 217 -14.02 6.69 3.43
C LEU A 217 -15.44 6.10 3.57
N GLY A 218 -15.86 5.73 4.77
CA GLY A 218 -17.18 5.15 5.05
C GLY A 218 -17.13 3.62 5.21
N THR A 219 -18.31 2.99 5.28
CA THR A 219 -18.42 1.53 5.52
C THR A 219 -18.11 0.68 4.30
N ARG A 220 -18.04 1.29 3.11
CA ARG A 220 -17.78 0.61 1.85
C ARG A 220 -16.86 1.46 0.97
N ILE A 221 -15.79 0.86 0.46
CA ILE A 221 -14.79 1.51 -0.38
C ILE A 221 -14.56 0.76 -1.69
N ASP A 222 -14.05 1.46 -2.71
CA ASP A 222 -13.78 0.86 -4.02
C ASP A 222 -12.57 -0.05 -3.96
N ILE A 223 -11.43 0.46 -3.49
CA ILE A 223 -10.15 -0.23 -3.57
C ILE A 223 -9.44 -0.22 -2.23
N HIS A 224 -8.97 -1.39 -1.79
CA HIS A 224 -8.04 -1.55 -0.68
C HIS A 224 -6.75 -2.20 -1.17
N GLY A 225 -5.59 -1.59 -0.86
CA GLY A 225 -4.29 -1.98 -1.36
C GLY A 225 -3.22 -2.22 -0.30
N GLY A 226 -2.25 -3.08 -0.62
CA GLY A 226 -1.05 -3.26 0.20
C GLY A 226 -0.06 -4.28 -0.38
N GLY A 227 0.99 -4.60 0.38
CA GLY A 227 1.88 -5.72 0.06
C GLY A 227 1.16 -7.07 0.18
N VAL A 228 1.56 -8.07 -0.60
CA VAL A 228 0.97 -9.44 -0.54
C VAL A 228 1.13 -10.09 0.84
N ASP A 229 2.12 -9.67 1.63
CA ASP A 229 2.29 -10.08 3.02
C ASP A 229 1.20 -9.53 3.96
N LEU A 230 0.47 -8.49 3.56
CA LEU A 230 -0.67 -7.97 4.32
C LEU A 230 -1.98 -8.73 4.03
N ALA A 231 -2.07 -9.46 2.92
CA ALA A 231 -3.27 -10.23 2.57
C ALA A 231 -3.72 -11.15 3.72
N PHE A 232 -2.75 -11.76 4.41
CA PHE A 232 -2.99 -12.48 5.65
C PHE A 232 -1.83 -12.29 6.65
N PRO A 233 -2.10 -12.01 7.94
CA PRO A 233 -3.44 -11.93 8.54
C PRO A 233 -4.09 -10.54 8.43
N HIS A 234 -3.36 -9.50 8.01
CA HIS A 234 -3.78 -8.11 8.24
C HIS A 234 -5.10 -7.75 7.55
N HIS A 235 -5.17 -7.84 6.23
CA HIS A 235 -6.35 -7.49 5.44
C HIS A 235 -7.52 -8.47 5.66
N GLU A 236 -7.25 -9.75 5.93
CA GLU A 236 -8.30 -10.71 6.32
C GLU A 236 -8.96 -10.29 7.64
N ASN A 237 -8.16 -9.86 8.62
CA ASN A 237 -8.67 -9.36 9.90
C ASN A 237 -9.43 -8.04 9.73
N GLU A 238 -8.95 -7.13 8.89
CA GLU A 238 -9.66 -5.89 8.58
C GLU A 238 -11.01 -6.12 7.91
N LEU A 239 -11.05 -7.05 6.95
CA LEU A 239 -12.29 -7.45 6.29
C LEU A 239 -13.27 -8.05 7.30
N ALA A 240 -12.80 -8.92 8.20
CA ALA A 240 -13.63 -9.50 9.26
C ALA A 240 -14.16 -8.43 10.22
N GLN A 241 -13.29 -7.56 10.74
CA GLN A 241 -13.67 -6.46 11.62
C GLN A 241 -14.71 -5.53 10.97
N SER A 242 -14.45 -5.06 9.76
CA SER A 242 -15.33 -4.11 9.06
C SER A 242 -16.67 -4.74 8.72
N ARG A 243 -16.67 -5.98 8.20
CA ARG A 243 -17.90 -6.72 7.87
C ARG A 243 -18.75 -6.96 9.11
N CYS A 244 -18.13 -7.41 10.19
CA CYS A 244 -18.83 -7.73 11.44
C CYS A 244 -19.30 -6.49 12.17
N ALA A 245 -18.54 -5.38 12.16
CA ALA A 245 -18.97 -4.14 12.78
C ALA A 245 -20.15 -3.49 12.03
N HIS A 246 -20.16 -3.55 10.70
CA HIS A 246 -21.13 -2.83 9.88
C HIS A 246 -22.25 -3.70 9.29
N GLY A 247 -22.21 -5.02 9.47
CA GLY A 247 -23.18 -5.96 8.90
C GLY A 247 -23.16 -6.02 7.37
N GLN A 248 -22.07 -5.58 6.73
CA GLN A 248 -21.93 -5.50 5.26
C GLN A 248 -20.85 -6.45 4.78
N ARG A 249 -21.20 -7.43 3.93
CA ARG A 249 -20.19 -8.37 3.41
C ARG A 249 -19.22 -7.72 2.43
N ASP A 250 -19.71 -6.80 1.61
CA ASP A 250 -18.95 -6.22 0.49
C ASP A 250 -18.33 -4.86 0.87
N CYS A 251 -17.62 -4.80 2.00
CA CYS A 251 -16.99 -3.58 2.52
C CYS A 251 -15.90 -3.01 1.58
N VAL A 252 -15.28 -3.86 0.76
CA VAL A 252 -14.26 -3.47 -0.22
C VAL A 252 -14.60 -4.11 -1.56
N GLY A 253 -14.67 -3.30 -2.62
CA GLY A 253 -14.95 -3.80 -3.97
C GLY A 253 -13.79 -4.59 -4.57
N TYR A 254 -12.57 -4.05 -4.48
CA TYR A 254 -11.37 -4.60 -5.10
C TYR A 254 -10.19 -4.61 -4.13
N TRP A 255 -9.66 -5.81 -3.87
CA TRP A 255 -8.44 -5.99 -3.08
C TRP A 255 -7.24 -6.15 -4.00
N LEU A 256 -6.26 -5.26 -3.89
CA LEU A 256 -5.06 -5.25 -4.74
C LEU A 256 -3.81 -5.49 -3.90
N HIS A 257 -2.98 -6.44 -4.31
CA HIS A 257 -1.77 -6.80 -3.58
C HIS A 257 -0.55 -6.82 -4.49
N ASN A 258 0.48 -6.03 -4.15
CA ASN A 258 1.74 -6.07 -4.88
C ASN A 258 2.64 -7.22 -4.40
N GLY A 259 3.42 -7.78 -5.33
CA GLY A 259 4.39 -8.83 -5.06
C GLY A 259 5.58 -8.34 -4.23
N MET A 260 6.27 -9.27 -3.59
CA MET A 260 7.45 -8.99 -2.78
C MET A 260 8.65 -8.55 -3.63
N LEU A 261 9.56 -7.80 -3.02
CA LEU A 261 10.92 -7.63 -3.53
C LEU A 261 11.85 -8.68 -2.91
N THR A 262 12.73 -9.27 -3.72
CA THR A 262 13.81 -10.17 -3.28
C THR A 262 15.17 -9.56 -3.61
N LEU A 263 16.22 -9.93 -2.88
CA LEU A 263 17.61 -9.60 -3.23
C LEU A 263 18.28 -10.89 -3.70
N GLY A 264 18.53 -10.98 -5.01
CA GLY A 264 18.90 -12.27 -5.61
C GLY A 264 17.82 -13.32 -5.39
N GLN A 265 18.20 -14.50 -4.89
CA GLN A 265 17.26 -15.60 -4.56
C GLN A 265 16.68 -15.52 -3.14
N GLU A 266 17.14 -14.60 -2.29
CA GLU A 266 16.69 -14.49 -0.90
C GLU A 266 15.66 -13.38 -0.70
N LYS A 267 14.72 -13.61 0.23
CA LYS A 267 13.78 -12.58 0.66
C LYS A 267 14.52 -11.51 1.48
N MET A 268 14.17 -10.23 1.28
CA MET A 268 14.64 -9.15 2.16
C MET A 268 14.06 -9.31 3.57
N SER A 269 14.91 -9.31 4.60
CA SER A 269 14.47 -9.28 5.99
C SER A 269 15.51 -8.66 6.93
N LYS A 270 15.05 -7.97 7.98
CA LYS A 270 15.94 -7.34 8.98
C LYS A 270 16.84 -8.38 9.64
N SER A 271 16.32 -9.59 9.86
CA SER A 271 17.03 -10.73 10.46
C SER A 271 18.18 -11.27 9.60
N LEU A 272 18.12 -11.13 8.27
CA LEU A 272 19.19 -11.58 7.36
C LEU A 272 20.24 -10.49 7.12
N GLY A 273 20.06 -9.28 7.67
CA GLY A 273 20.98 -8.16 7.49
C GLY A 273 21.10 -7.65 6.05
N ASN A 274 20.24 -8.14 5.14
CA ASN A 274 20.29 -7.84 3.72
C ASN A 274 19.36 -6.68 3.32
N ILE A 275 18.83 -5.90 4.26
CA ILE A 275 17.92 -4.81 3.92
C ILE A 275 18.69 -3.58 3.42
N VAL A 276 18.26 -3.05 2.28
CA VAL A 276 18.73 -1.76 1.76
C VAL A 276 17.62 -0.72 1.92
N THR A 277 17.93 0.37 2.61
CA THR A 277 17.00 1.47 2.85
C THR A 277 16.83 2.34 1.61
N ILE A 278 15.69 3.04 1.49
CA ILE A 278 15.49 3.99 0.40
C ILE A 278 16.50 5.14 0.52
N ALA A 279 16.73 5.65 1.73
CA ALA A 279 17.74 6.66 2.01
C ALA A 279 19.16 6.27 1.55
N GLU A 280 19.61 5.03 1.77
CA GLU A 280 20.92 4.54 1.30
C GLU A 280 20.99 4.42 -0.23
N LEU A 281 19.91 3.99 -0.89
CA LEU A 281 19.86 3.91 -2.35
C LEU A 281 19.94 5.29 -2.99
N ARG A 282 19.27 6.28 -2.39
CA ARG A 282 19.25 7.67 -2.86
C ARG A 282 20.60 8.37 -2.80
N GLN A 283 21.56 7.86 -2.02
CA GLN A 283 22.93 8.38 -2.02
C GLN A 283 23.71 8.00 -3.29
N ARG A 284 23.25 6.96 -4.02
CA ARG A 284 23.96 6.37 -5.16
C ARG A 284 23.16 6.38 -6.46
N HIS A 285 21.84 6.56 -6.38
CA HIS A 285 20.93 6.50 -7.51
C HIS A 285 19.88 7.60 -7.43
N GLU A 286 19.51 8.14 -8.59
CA GLU A 286 18.37 9.06 -8.72
C GLU A 286 17.07 8.34 -8.34
N GLY A 287 16.16 9.04 -7.64
CA GLY A 287 14.90 8.45 -7.18
C GLY A 287 14.02 7.93 -8.32
N GLU A 288 14.07 8.58 -9.48
CA GLU A 288 13.37 8.14 -10.67
C GLU A 288 13.94 6.81 -11.24
N THR A 289 15.25 6.58 -11.12
CA THR A 289 15.86 5.29 -11.48
C THR A 289 15.32 4.17 -10.59
N LEU A 290 15.20 4.42 -9.30
CA LEU A 290 14.61 3.47 -8.35
C LEU A 290 13.13 3.22 -8.69
N ARG A 291 12.39 4.27 -9.02
CA ARG A 291 10.99 4.18 -9.44
C ARG A 291 10.82 3.34 -10.71
N TYR A 292 11.61 3.61 -11.75
CA TYR A 292 11.61 2.83 -12.99
C TYR A 292 11.88 1.35 -12.70
N ALA A 293 12.88 1.06 -11.87
CA ALA A 293 13.20 -0.32 -11.48
C ALA A 293 12.00 -1.02 -10.83
N LEU A 294 11.30 -0.36 -9.89
CA LEU A 294 10.11 -0.90 -9.24
C LEU A 294 8.94 -1.19 -10.21
N LEU A 295 8.85 -0.42 -11.30
CA LEU A 295 7.80 -0.52 -12.32
C LEU A 295 8.18 -1.43 -13.50
N SER A 296 9.44 -1.88 -13.57
CA SER A 296 9.96 -2.71 -14.68
C SER A 296 9.34 -4.11 -14.78
N GLY A 297 8.74 -4.59 -13.69
CA GLY A 297 8.03 -5.86 -13.63
C GLY A 297 6.58 -5.68 -13.20
N GLN A 298 5.72 -6.64 -13.56
CA GLN A 298 4.30 -6.59 -13.18
C GLN A 298 4.15 -6.49 -11.65
N TYR A 299 3.30 -5.57 -11.17
CA TYR A 299 3.27 -5.16 -9.76
C TYR A 299 2.99 -6.32 -8.79
N ARG A 300 2.17 -7.29 -9.20
CA ARG A 300 1.83 -8.49 -8.40
C ARG A 300 2.94 -9.54 -8.39
N SER A 301 3.84 -9.51 -9.37
CA SER A 301 4.91 -10.50 -9.49
C SER A 301 6.05 -10.15 -8.52
N PRO A 302 6.73 -11.16 -7.95
CA PRO A 302 8.00 -10.94 -7.28
C PRO A 302 8.97 -10.21 -8.22
N LEU A 303 9.72 -9.24 -7.68
CA LEU A 303 10.74 -8.52 -8.45
C LEU A 303 12.09 -8.68 -7.76
N VAL A 304 13.06 -9.19 -8.50
CA VAL A 304 14.44 -9.37 -8.03
C VAL A 304 15.15 -8.02 -8.10
N TRP A 305 15.50 -7.48 -6.95
CA TRP A 305 16.25 -6.25 -6.80
C TRP A 305 17.75 -6.54 -6.90
N SER A 306 18.44 -5.83 -7.79
CA SER A 306 19.88 -6.00 -8.04
C SER A 306 20.50 -4.74 -8.65
N ASP A 307 21.82 -4.61 -8.55
CA ASP A 307 22.54 -3.51 -9.20
C ASP A 307 22.39 -3.54 -10.73
N GLU A 308 22.31 -4.74 -11.33
CA GLU A 308 22.06 -4.90 -12.77
C GLU A 308 20.68 -4.34 -13.16
N LEU A 309 19.64 -4.57 -12.35
CA LEU A 309 18.32 -3.98 -12.57
C LEU A 309 18.37 -2.45 -12.52
N LEU A 310 19.08 -1.89 -11.53
CA LEU A 310 19.21 -0.45 -11.37
C LEU A 310 19.93 0.19 -12.55
N GLU A 311 21.03 -0.42 -12.99
CA GLU A 311 21.81 0.06 -14.12
C GLU A 311 21.03 -0.07 -15.45
N GLN A 312 20.27 -1.15 -15.65
CA GLN A 312 19.35 -1.28 -16.79
C GLN A 312 18.24 -0.22 -16.77
N SER A 313 17.70 0.07 -15.58
CA SER A 313 16.65 1.08 -15.40
C SER A 313 17.18 2.47 -15.72
N ARG A 314 18.38 2.81 -15.23
CA ARG A 314 19.07 4.07 -15.54
C ARG A 314 19.30 4.24 -17.03
N ARG A 315 19.87 3.23 -17.71
CA ARG A 315 20.06 3.27 -19.17
C ARG A 315 18.77 3.41 -19.95
N SER A 316 17.68 2.85 -19.44
CA SER A 316 16.36 2.97 -20.08
C SER A 316 15.82 4.40 -19.94
N LEU A 317 15.93 5.01 -18.76
CA LEU A 317 15.60 6.42 -18.56
C LEU A 317 16.46 7.35 -19.40
N ASP A 318 17.78 7.11 -19.47
CA ASP A 318 18.70 7.91 -20.30
C ASP A 318 18.26 7.96 -21.76
N ARG A 319 17.68 6.86 -22.29
CA ARG A 319 17.13 6.82 -23.66
C ARG A 319 15.86 7.66 -23.80
N LEU A 320 14.94 7.60 -22.83
CA LEU A 320 13.71 8.39 -22.84
C LEU A 320 14.04 9.88 -22.75
N TYR A 321 14.91 10.28 -21.81
CA TYR A 321 15.41 11.64 -21.70
C TYR A 321 16.21 12.08 -22.94
N GLY A 322 17.00 11.18 -23.53
CA GLY A 322 17.73 11.44 -24.76
C GLY A 322 16.81 11.85 -25.92
N ALA A 323 15.66 11.19 -26.07
CA ALA A 323 14.67 11.55 -27.08
C ALA A 323 14.05 12.95 -26.83
N LEU A 324 13.95 13.38 -25.56
CA LEU A 324 13.42 14.71 -25.20
C LEU A 324 14.44 15.85 -25.38
N ARG A 325 15.76 15.59 -25.41
CA ARG A 325 16.79 16.65 -25.42
C ARG A 325 16.87 17.45 -26.73
N GLY A 326 16.37 16.91 -27.84
CA GLY A 326 16.53 17.49 -29.18
C GLY A 326 15.54 18.58 -29.55
N GLY A 327 14.57 18.93 -28.69
CA GLY A 327 13.50 19.88 -29.01
C GLY A 327 13.34 20.99 -27.98
N GLU A 328 12.50 21.98 -28.32
CA GLU A 328 12.13 23.04 -27.38
C GLU A 328 11.35 22.47 -26.17
N PRO A 329 11.47 23.08 -24.98
CA PRO A 329 10.71 22.66 -23.82
C PRO A 329 9.20 22.86 -24.04
N THR A 330 8.44 21.77 -24.13
CA THR A 330 6.99 21.85 -24.36
C THR A 330 6.16 21.19 -23.27
N PRO A 331 4.94 21.67 -23.00
CA PRO A 331 4.08 21.11 -21.96
C PRO A 331 3.58 19.72 -22.35
N PRO A 332 3.26 18.84 -21.39
CA PRO A 332 2.63 17.56 -21.71
C PRO A 332 1.35 17.74 -22.53
N SER A 333 0.97 16.69 -23.26
CA SER A 333 -0.32 16.61 -23.94
C SER A 333 -1.46 16.63 -22.92
N GLU A 334 -2.60 17.22 -23.27
CA GLU A 334 -3.83 17.14 -22.46
C GLU A 334 -4.41 15.72 -22.48
N GLU A 335 -4.26 15.02 -23.61
CA GLU A 335 -4.64 13.63 -23.78
C GLU A 335 -3.44 12.71 -23.55
N PHE A 336 -3.63 11.64 -22.79
CA PHE A 336 -2.63 10.61 -22.57
C PHE A 336 -2.49 9.66 -23.78
N PRO A 337 -1.30 9.09 -24.02
CA PRO A 337 -1.11 8.12 -25.10
C PRO A 337 -1.99 6.88 -24.92
N GLU A 338 -2.75 6.50 -25.95
CA GLU A 338 -3.70 5.40 -25.91
C GLU A 338 -3.02 4.07 -25.56
N GLU A 339 -1.82 3.80 -26.09
CA GLU A 339 -1.08 2.58 -25.83
C GLU A 339 -0.61 2.47 -24.37
N VAL A 340 -0.22 3.61 -23.77
CA VAL A 340 0.18 3.68 -22.36
C VAL A 340 -1.03 3.45 -21.46
N LEU A 341 -2.13 4.15 -21.73
CA LEU A 341 -3.38 3.97 -21.00
C LEU A 341 -3.90 2.53 -21.13
N THR A 342 -3.88 1.95 -22.33
CA THR A 342 -4.38 0.59 -22.58
C THR A 342 -3.57 -0.45 -21.82
N ALA A 343 -2.23 -0.29 -21.75
CA ALA A 343 -1.40 -1.16 -20.93
C ALA A 343 -1.74 -1.01 -19.43
N LEU A 344 -1.81 0.22 -18.92
CA LEU A 344 -2.13 0.44 -17.51
C LEU A 344 -3.56 0.00 -17.13
N ALA A 345 -4.51 0.10 -18.07
CA ALA A 345 -5.88 -0.37 -17.88
C ALA A 345 -5.99 -1.90 -17.83
N ASP A 346 -5.00 -2.64 -18.34
CA ASP A 346 -4.91 -4.09 -18.15
C ASP A 346 -4.13 -4.45 -16.88
N ASP A 347 -4.73 -4.19 -15.71
CA ASP A 347 -4.21 -4.54 -14.40
C ASP A 347 -2.81 -3.95 -14.14
N LEU A 348 -2.67 -2.65 -14.39
CA LEU A 348 -1.44 -1.89 -14.18
C LEU A 348 -0.22 -2.55 -14.84
N ASN A 349 -0.35 -2.96 -16.11
CA ASN A 349 0.77 -3.56 -16.87
C ASN A 349 1.84 -2.49 -17.18
N THR A 350 2.60 -2.12 -16.15
CA THR A 350 3.67 -1.14 -16.21
C THR A 350 4.80 -1.55 -17.16
N PRO A 351 5.18 -2.85 -17.33
CA PRO A 351 6.12 -3.23 -18.37
C PRO A 351 5.61 -2.89 -19.79
N GLY A 352 4.31 -3.14 -20.06
CA GLY A 352 3.69 -2.77 -21.33
C GLY A 352 3.65 -1.25 -21.53
N ALA A 353 3.32 -0.50 -20.48
CA ALA A 353 3.31 0.97 -20.52
C ALA A 353 4.71 1.55 -20.77
N LEU A 354 5.74 1.02 -20.11
CA LEU A 354 7.14 1.41 -20.34
C LEU A 354 7.57 1.10 -21.78
N ALA A 355 7.18 -0.06 -22.33
CA ALA A 355 7.44 -0.39 -23.73
C ALA A 355 6.75 0.59 -24.69
N ALA A 356 5.53 1.02 -24.40
CA ALA A 356 4.83 2.05 -25.17
C ALA A 356 5.56 3.40 -25.13
N LEU A 357 6.09 3.83 -23.96
CA LEU A 357 6.92 5.04 -23.88
C LEU A 357 8.16 4.96 -24.76
N HIS A 358 8.86 3.82 -24.76
CA HIS A 358 10.01 3.60 -25.66
C HIS A 358 9.59 3.58 -27.14
N GLY A 359 8.39 3.09 -27.45
CA GLY A 359 7.80 3.19 -28.79
C GLY A 359 7.64 4.64 -29.26
N ILE A 360 7.07 5.49 -28.40
CA ILE A 360 6.91 6.93 -28.65
C ILE A 360 8.27 7.61 -28.80
N ALA A 361 9.21 7.35 -27.90
CA ALA A 361 10.58 7.88 -27.99
C ALA A 361 11.30 7.44 -29.28
N GLY A 362 11.09 6.20 -29.71
CA GLY A 362 11.60 5.69 -30.97
C GLY A 362 10.99 6.36 -32.20
N ALA A 363 9.69 6.66 -32.18
CA ALA A 363 9.03 7.42 -33.24
C ALA A 363 9.55 8.87 -33.30
N LEU A 364 9.72 9.50 -32.13
CA LEU A 364 10.26 10.85 -32.00
C LEU A 364 11.66 10.97 -32.60
N ASN A 365 12.53 9.97 -32.37
CA ASN A 365 13.88 9.95 -32.92
C ASN A 365 13.96 9.70 -34.43
N ARG A 366 12.86 9.28 -35.09
CA ARG A 366 12.82 8.94 -36.52
C ARG A 366 12.07 9.96 -37.37
N THR A 367 11.29 10.84 -36.75
CA THR A 367 10.51 11.83 -37.50
C THR A 367 11.37 13.04 -37.86
N ASP A 368 11.29 13.46 -39.11
CA ASP A 368 11.86 14.73 -39.59
C ASP A 368 10.81 15.86 -39.64
N ASP A 369 9.53 15.54 -39.35
CA ASP A 369 8.45 16.52 -39.25
C ASP A 369 8.41 17.10 -37.82
N GLU A 370 8.68 18.41 -37.71
CA GLU A 370 8.72 19.13 -36.44
C GLU A 370 7.37 19.15 -35.73
N ALA A 371 6.25 19.22 -36.46
CA ALA A 371 4.92 19.22 -35.84
C ALA A 371 4.61 17.86 -35.20
N GLU A 372 5.02 16.78 -35.87
CA GLU A 372 4.90 15.42 -35.34
C GLU A 372 5.88 15.17 -34.20
N ALA A 373 7.13 15.64 -34.31
CA ALA A 373 8.11 15.57 -33.24
C ALA A 373 7.57 16.25 -31.97
N GLU A 374 7.00 17.43 -32.13
CA GLU A 374 6.40 18.17 -31.03
C GLU A 374 5.23 17.40 -30.40
N ARG A 375 4.30 16.88 -31.21
CA ARG A 375 3.20 16.03 -30.72
C ARG A 375 3.72 14.84 -29.92
N LEU A 376 4.74 14.14 -30.41
CA LEU A 376 5.34 12.97 -29.75
C LEU A 376 6.07 13.33 -28.45
N ARG A 377 6.76 14.47 -28.36
CA ARG A 377 7.36 14.97 -27.10
C ARG A 377 6.30 15.18 -26.02
N ARG A 378 5.20 15.84 -26.38
CA ARG A 378 4.08 16.12 -25.47
C ARG A 378 3.40 14.84 -24.99
N GLN A 379 3.21 13.88 -25.91
CA GLN A 379 2.67 12.55 -25.62
C GLN A 379 3.61 11.74 -24.72
N LEU A 380 4.92 11.76 -24.97
CA LEU A 380 5.92 11.06 -24.15
C LEU A 380 5.90 11.58 -22.69
N LYS A 381 5.83 12.91 -22.49
CA LYS A 381 5.70 13.52 -21.16
C LYS A 381 4.37 13.16 -20.48
N ALA A 382 3.26 13.20 -21.21
CA ALA A 382 1.95 12.81 -20.67
C ALA A 382 1.93 11.33 -20.24
N GLY A 383 2.46 10.43 -21.06
CA GLY A 383 2.61 9.01 -20.73
C GLY A 383 3.57 8.78 -19.55
N GLY A 384 4.68 9.52 -19.52
CA GLY A 384 5.63 9.52 -18.39
C GLY A 384 4.94 9.90 -17.08
N TRP A 385 4.10 10.93 -17.09
CA TRP A 385 3.37 11.40 -15.90
C TRP A 385 2.49 10.31 -15.28
N LEU A 386 1.82 9.46 -16.08
CA LEU A 386 1.01 8.34 -15.57
C LEU A 386 1.86 7.35 -14.75
N LEU A 387 3.11 7.17 -15.16
CA LEU A 387 4.09 6.33 -14.50
C LEU A 387 4.90 7.07 -13.45
N GLY A 388 4.73 8.40 -13.28
CA GLY A 388 5.54 9.27 -12.40
C GLY A 388 7.00 9.40 -12.86
N LEU A 389 7.21 9.42 -14.17
CA LEU A 389 8.50 9.57 -14.85
C LEU A 389 8.46 10.80 -15.79
N LEU A 390 9.64 11.23 -16.24
CA LEU A 390 9.91 12.26 -17.27
C LEU A 390 9.58 13.71 -16.89
#